data_AF-A0A834XR78-F1
#
_entry.id   AF-A0A834XR78-F1
#
_cell.length_a   1.000
_cell.length_b   1.000
_cell.length_c   1.000
_cell.angle_alpha   90.00
_cell.angle_beta   90.00
_cell.angle_gamma   90.00
#
_symmetry.space_group_name_H-M   'P 1'
#
loop_
_entity.id
_entity.type
_entity.pdbx_description
1 polymer ?
#
loop_
_entity_poly.entity_id
_entity_poly.type
_entity_poly.pdbx_seq_one_letter_code
_entity_poly.pdbx_strand_id
1 'polypeptide(L)'
;MKLHTPRVLLLHHGALGSKELSLAYANRSAVLFKARLYEDCLLDIERSLKAGYPDKLKTKLFLRQSLCFIALKSTSHILNQVFQWPWLCSAMQWLPDLKKYNPAYDITKE
;
A
#
# COMPACT_ATOMS: atom_id res chain seq x y z
N MET A 1 -40.51 -9.85 -7.90
CA MET A 1 -39.32 -8.98 -7.97
C MET A 1 -39.56 -7.75 -7.11
N LYS A 2 -38.83 -7.59 -6.01
CA LYS A 2 -38.79 -6.35 -5.22
C LYS A 2 -37.32 -6.03 -4.97
N LEU A 3 -36.81 -5.07 -5.74
CA LEU A 3 -35.55 -4.38 -5.49
C LEU A 3 -35.82 -3.36 -4.39
N HIS A 4 -35.24 -3.54 -3.21
CA HIS A 4 -34.81 -2.43 -2.37
C HIS A 4 -33.86 -2.92 -1.28
N THR A 5 -32.55 -2.87 -1.57
CA THR A 5 -31.62 -2.46 -0.53
C THR A 5 -31.73 -0.93 -0.42
N PRO A 6 -31.75 -0.41 0.81
CA PRO A 6 -30.60 0.38 1.18
C PRO A 6 -30.18 0.04 2.61
N ARG A 7 -29.01 -0.60 2.73
CA ARG A 7 -28.23 -0.62 3.96
C ARG A 7 -27.66 0.79 4.16
N VAL A 8 -28.49 1.71 4.64
CA VAL A 8 -28.07 3.02 5.12
C VAL A 8 -28.71 3.20 6.50
N LEU A 9 -28.03 2.68 7.52
CA LEU A 9 -28.25 3.10 8.90
C LEU A 9 -26.94 3.71 9.39
N LEU A 10 -26.99 5.04 9.49
CA LEU A 10 -26.04 5.96 10.11
C LEU A 10 -25.64 5.44 11.49
N LEU A 11 -24.34 5.47 11.81
CA LEU A 11 -23.74 5.73 13.14
C LEU A 11 -22.20 5.73 12.98
N HIS A 12 -21.51 6.76 13.51
CA HIS A 12 -20.04 7.00 13.57
C HIS A 12 -19.38 7.94 12.53
N HIS A 13 -19.82 9.21 12.47
CA HIS A 13 -19.25 10.25 11.60
C HIS A 13 -17.80 10.71 11.88
N GLY A 14 -17.05 10.09 12.80
CA GLY A 14 -15.65 10.46 13.08
C GLY A 14 -14.58 9.44 12.64
N ALA A 15 -14.96 8.18 12.41
CA ALA A 15 -14.05 7.07 12.09
C ALA A 15 -14.41 6.31 10.80
N LEU A 16 -15.65 6.45 10.33
CA LEU A 16 -15.94 6.46 8.89
C LEU A 16 -15.12 7.60 8.27
N GLY A 17 -14.94 7.78 6.97
CA GLY A 17 -14.04 8.82 6.48
C GLY A 17 -12.57 8.42 6.66
N SER A 18 -12.02 8.27 7.87
CA SER A 18 -10.61 7.84 8.03
C SER A 18 -10.39 6.41 7.53
N LYS A 19 -11.30 5.49 7.86
CA LYS A 19 -11.24 4.10 7.38
C LYS A 19 -11.45 4.00 5.88
N GLU A 20 -12.50 4.60 5.32
CA GLU A 20 -12.80 4.58 3.89
C GLU A 20 -11.68 5.27 3.09
N LEU A 21 -11.12 6.36 3.61
CA LEU A 21 -9.98 7.06 3.03
C LEU A 21 -8.72 6.17 3.04
N SER A 22 -8.46 5.46 4.14
CA SER A 22 -7.35 4.49 4.20
C SER A 22 -7.49 3.41 3.14
N LEU A 23 -8.70 2.86 2.97
CA LEU A 23 -9.00 1.85 1.95
C LEU A 23 -8.87 2.42 0.53
N ALA A 24 -9.32 3.66 0.31
CA ALA A 24 -9.21 4.34 -0.98
C ALA A 24 -7.75 4.51 -1.40
N TYR A 25 -6.89 5.00 -0.50
CA TYR A 25 -5.45 5.10 -0.76
C TYR A 25 -4.78 3.73 -0.96
N ALA A 26 -5.17 2.72 -0.19
CA ALA A 26 -4.66 1.36 -0.37
C ALA A 26 -5.07 0.74 -1.72
N ASN A 27 -6.28 1.02 -2.20
CA ASN A 27 -6.75 0.57 -3.50
C ASN A 27 -6.08 1.35 -4.63
N ARG A 28 -5.95 2.67 -4.50
CA ARG A 28 -5.29 3.52 -5.50
C ARG A 28 -3.82 3.15 -5.66
N SER A 29 -3.09 2.91 -4.57
CA SER A 29 -1.71 2.40 -4.64
C SER A 29 -1.62 1.05 -5.37
N ALA A 30 -2.65 0.19 -5.32
CA ALA A 30 -2.64 -1.07 -6.10
C ALA A 30 -2.69 -0.81 -7.61
N VAL A 31 -3.48 0.18 -8.04
CA VAL A 31 -3.57 0.61 -9.44
C VAL A 31 -2.26 1.26 -9.88
N LEU A 32 -1.71 2.17 -9.07
CA LEU A 32 -0.44 2.87 -9.36
C LEU A 32 0.73 1.89 -9.47
N PHE A 33 0.78 0.88 -8.59
CA PHE A 33 1.79 -0.18 -8.67
C PHE A 33 1.73 -0.95 -9.99
N LYS A 34 0.53 -1.32 -10.43
CA LYS A 34 0.33 -1.99 -11.72
C LYS A 34 0.69 -1.09 -12.91
N ALA A 35 0.48 0.22 -12.77
CA ALA A 35 0.87 1.23 -13.75
C ALA A 35 2.37 1.60 -13.69
N ARG A 36 3.17 0.94 -12.83
CA ARG A 36 4.60 1.23 -12.61
C ARG A 36 4.90 2.66 -12.13
N LEU A 37 3.90 3.35 -11.57
CA LEU A 37 4.03 4.66 -10.93
C LEU A 37 4.44 4.45 -9.47
N TYR A 38 5.68 4.03 -9.25
CA TYR A 38 6.15 3.53 -7.96
C TYR A 38 6.24 4.62 -6.88
N GLU A 39 6.60 5.85 -7.23
CA GLU A 39 6.64 6.99 -6.29
C GLU A 39 5.25 7.37 -5.79
N ASP A 40 4.29 7.56 -6.70
CA ASP A 40 2.89 7.84 -6.35
C ASP A 40 2.29 6.70 -5.53
N CYS A 41 2.64 5.45 -5.88
CA CYS A 41 2.24 4.29 -5.10
C CYS A 41 2.74 4.37 -3.66
N LEU A 42 4.01 4.75 -3.43
CA LEU A 42 4.59 4.89 -2.10
C LEU A 42 3.91 6.01 -1.30
N LEU A 43 3.61 7.15 -1.93
CA LEU A 43 2.88 8.25 -1.31
C LEU A 43 1.50 7.81 -0.82
N ASP A 44 0.78 7.03 -1.63
CA ASP A 44 -0.54 6.51 -1.25
C ASP A 44 -0.48 5.43 -0.18
N ILE A 45 0.54 4.60 -0.18
CA ILE A 45 0.79 3.66 0.92
C ILE A 45 0.99 4.44 2.23
N GLU A 46 1.75 5.53 2.21
CA GLU A 46 1.98 6.37 3.39
C GLU A 46 0.68 7.00 3.90
N ARG A 47 -0.11 7.61 3.00
CA ARG A 47 -1.40 8.22 3.32
C ARG A 47 -2.38 7.19 3.88
N SER A 48 -2.41 5.99 3.31
CA SER A 48 -3.21 4.87 3.81
C SER A 48 -2.83 4.50 5.24
N LEU A 49 -1.53 4.35 5.54
CA LEU A 49 -1.05 4.00 6.87
C LEU A 49 -1.36 5.11 7.90
N LYS A 50 -1.14 6.38 7.55
CA LYS A 50 -1.47 7.54 8.38
C LYS A 50 -2.97 7.64 8.67
N ALA A 51 -3.82 7.22 7.73
CA ALA A 51 -5.27 7.17 7.90
C ALA A 51 -5.77 5.97 8.72
N GLY A 52 -4.88 5.15 9.28
CA GLY A 52 -5.26 4.03 10.16
C GLY A 52 -5.67 2.77 9.42
N TYR A 53 -5.02 2.46 8.30
CA TYR A 53 -5.29 1.24 7.53
C TYR A 53 -5.25 -0.02 8.43
N PRO A 54 -6.22 -0.95 8.32
CA PRO A 54 -6.35 -2.06 9.26
C PRO A 54 -5.10 -2.95 9.34
N ASP A 55 -4.63 -3.25 10.55
CA ASP A 55 -3.40 -4.03 10.78
C ASP A 55 -3.37 -5.36 10.01
N LYS A 56 -4.47 -6.11 10.06
CA LYS A 56 -4.64 -7.39 9.35
C LYS A 56 -4.47 -7.29 7.83
N LEU A 57 -4.55 -6.10 7.25
CA LEU A 57 -4.41 -5.86 5.81
C LEU A 57 -3.07 -5.20 5.46
N LYS A 58 -2.28 -4.73 6.43
CA LYS A 58 -1.02 -4.01 6.20
C LYS A 58 0.01 -4.85 5.46
N THR A 59 0.00 -6.18 5.59
CA THR A 59 0.92 -7.08 4.88
C THR A 59 0.89 -6.87 3.37
N LYS A 60 -0.29 -6.69 2.76
CA LYS A 60 -0.41 -6.42 1.30
C LYS A 60 0.15 -5.06 0.92
N LEU A 61 0.01 -4.09 1.81
CA LEU A 61 0.49 -2.73 1.64
C LEU A 61 2.02 -2.69 1.71
N PHE A 62 2.60 -3.35 2.72
CA PHE A 62 4.05 -3.46 2.91
C PHE A 62 4.74 -4.26 1.80
N LEU A 63 4.14 -5.38 1.34
CA LEU A 63 4.67 -6.11 0.18
C LEU A 63 4.80 -5.17 -1.04
N ARG A 64 3.74 -4.41 -1.34
CA ARG A 64 3.75 -3.44 -2.44
C ARG A 64 4.81 -2.36 -2.23
N GLN A 65 4.93 -1.85 -1.01
CA GLN A 65 5.94 -0.87 -0.62
C GLN A 65 7.36 -1.39 -0.89
N SER A 66 7.67 -2.60 -0.44
CA SER A 66 8.96 -3.24 -0.67
C SER A 66 9.25 -3.41 -2.17
N LEU A 67 8.27 -3.86 -2.96
CA LEU A 67 8.42 -4.02 -4.41
C LEU A 67 8.64 -2.68 -5.13
N CYS A 68 7.94 -1.62 -4.72
CA CYS A 68 8.20 -0.27 -5.24
C CYS A 68 9.65 0.16 -4.96
N PHE A 69 10.15 -0.07 -3.74
CA PHE A 69 11.53 0.27 -3.41
C PHE A 69 12.55 -0.54 -4.21
N ILE A 70 12.30 -1.82 -4.48
CA ILE A 70 13.20 -2.61 -5.32
C ILE A 70 13.19 -2.06 -6.76
N ALA A 71 12.02 -1.76 -7.32
CA ALA A 71 11.90 -1.20 -8.66
C ALA A 71 12.59 0.18 -8.78
N LEU A 72 12.46 1.03 -7.76
CA LEU A 72 13.12 2.35 -7.71
C LEU A 72 14.62 2.26 -7.42
N LYS A 73 15.10 1.23 -6.71
CA LYS A 73 16.55 0.99 -6.50
C LYS A 73 17.26 0.66 -7.82
N SER A 74 16.57 0.07 -8.78
CA SER A 74 17.10 -0.14 -10.14
C SER A 74 17.29 1.16 -10.92
N THR A 75 16.62 2.24 -10.51
CA THR A 75 16.74 3.59 -11.09
C THR A 75 17.49 4.51 -10.12
N SER A 76 18.82 4.41 -10.13
CA SER A 76 19.81 4.87 -9.14
C SER A 76 19.84 6.37 -8.74
N HIS A 77 18.82 7.18 -9.04
CA HIS A 77 18.78 8.60 -8.69
C HIS A 77 17.90 8.95 -7.47
N ILE A 78 16.92 8.10 -7.12
CA ILE A 78 15.83 8.48 -6.20
C ILE A 78 16.09 8.16 -4.73
N LEU A 79 17.04 7.26 -4.45
CA LEU A 79 17.29 6.76 -3.10
C LEU A 79 17.66 7.85 -2.10
N ASN A 80 18.33 8.92 -2.55
CA ASN A 80 18.71 10.04 -1.68
C ASN A 80 17.51 10.80 -1.09
N GLN A 81 16.32 10.78 -1.72
CA GLN A 81 15.12 11.39 -1.12
C GLN A 81 14.33 10.45 -0.20
N VAL A 82 14.42 9.14 -0.44
CA VAL A 82 13.62 8.14 0.30
C VAL A 82 14.26 7.80 1.65
N PHE A 83 15.58 7.94 1.81
CA PHE A 83 16.30 7.63 3.05
C PHE A 83 15.84 8.42 4.29
N GLN A 84 15.05 9.48 4.11
CA GLN A 84 14.49 10.27 5.21
C GLN A 84 13.21 9.65 5.83
N TRP A 85 12.73 8.51 5.32
CA TRP A 85 11.47 7.88 5.76
C TRP A 85 11.71 6.89 6.90
N PRO A 86 11.34 7.19 8.16
CA PRO A 86 11.67 6.37 9.33
C PRO A 86 11.07 4.94 9.28
N TRP A 87 10.00 4.76 8.51
CA TRP A 87 9.26 3.51 8.35
C TRP A 87 9.92 2.50 7.37
N LEU A 88 10.96 2.91 6.64
CA LEU A 88 11.72 2.00 5.76
C LEU A 88 12.33 0.84 6.54
N CYS A 89 12.88 1.11 7.72
CA CYS A 89 13.48 0.09 8.57
C CYS A 89 12.45 -0.95 9.03
N SER A 90 11.24 -0.50 9.39
CA SER A 90 10.14 -1.39 9.77
C SER A 90 9.65 -2.23 8.59
N ALA A 91 9.58 -1.67 7.36
CA ALA A 91 9.18 -2.43 6.17
C ALA A 91 10.26 -3.44 5.73
N MET A 92 11.55 -3.10 5.87
CA MET A 92 12.67 -3.99 5.54
C MET A 92 12.74 -5.22 6.46
N GLN A 93 12.29 -5.14 7.71
CA GLN A 93 12.22 -6.29 8.62
C GLN A 93 11.32 -7.43 8.10
N TRP A 94 10.34 -7.12 7.25
CA TRP A 94 9.42 -8.13 6.68
C TRP A 94 9.92 -8.74 5.37
N LEU A 95 11.01 -8.23 4.79
CA LEU A 95 11.53 -8.65 3.49
C LEU A 95 11.83 -10.16 3.37
N PRO A 96 12.34 -10.86 4.40
CA PRO A 96 12.56 -12.30 4.35
C PRO A 96 11.27 -13.12 4.19
N ASP A 97 10.17 -12.69 4.82
CA ASP A 97 8.88 -13.38 4.76
C ASP A 97 8.17 -13.22 3.41
N LEU A 98 8.50 -12.16 2.66
CA LEU A 98 7.89 -11.88 1.35
C LEU A 98 8.28 -12.89 0.27
N LYS A 99 9.53 -13.40 0.30
CA LYS A 99 10.00 -14.43 -0.65
C LYS A 99 9.25 -15.75 -0.50
N LYS A 100 8.70 -16.02 0.68
CA LYS A 100 7.94 -17.24 0.98
C LYS A 100 6.49 -17.18 0.49
N TYR A 101 5.90 -15.99 0.40
CA TYR A 101 4.44 -15.85 0.25
C TYR A 101 3.95 -15.68 -1.18
N ASN A 102 4.78 -15.25 -2.15
CA ASN A 102 4.31 -15.13 -3.53
C ASN A 102 5.45 -15.12 -4.59
N PRO A 103 5.78 -16.25 -5.22
CA PRO A 103 6.80 -16.31 -6.28
C PRO A 103 6.37 -15.65 -7.60
N ALA A 104 5.09 -15.26 -7.75
CA ALA A 104 4.57 -14.61 -8.96
C ALA A 104 4.91 -13.11 -9.07
N TYR A 105 5.49 -12.51 -8.02
CA TYR A 105 5.97 -11.11 -8.03
C TYR A 105 7.47 -11.02 -8.28
N ASP A 106 8.02 -11.98 -9.01
CA ASP A 106 9.39 -11.94 -9.50
C ASP A 106 9.54 -10.83 -10.55
N ILE A 107 9.88 -9.64 -10.07
CA ILE A 107 10.19 -8.46 -10.88
C ILE A 107 11.54 -8.57 -11.61
N THR A 108 12.25 -9.70 -11.49
CA THR A 108 13.51 -9.98 -12.21
C THR A 108 13.35 -10.90 -13.42
N LYS A 109 12.13 -11.38 -13.70
CA LYS A 109 11.82 -12.02 -14.99
C LYS A 109 11.35 -10.94 -15.96
N GLU A 110 12.24 -10.67 -16.91
CA GLU A 110 12.10 -9.77 -18.06
C GLU A 110 10.76 -9.89 -18.79
#